data_AF-A0A2U9SYA2-F1
#
_entry.id   AF-A0A2U9SYA2-F1
#
_cell.length_a   1.000
_cell.length_b   1.000
_cell.length_c   1.000
_cell.angle_alpha   90.00
_cell.angle_beta   90.00
_cell.angle_gamma   90.00
#
_symmetry.space_group_name_H-M   'P 1'
#
loop_
_entity.id
_entity.type
_entity.pdbx_description
1 polymer ?
#
loop_
_entity_poly.entity_id
_entity_poly.type
_entity_poly.pdbx_seq_one_letter_code
_entity_poly.pdbx_strand_id
1 'polypeptide(L)'
;MDSQLWVICALTFVIHVIATLAYAVRIAGVRTRRIALSFSLFGIIALVSRTANSFQGPFIAKRVELDIARHIGSGLLSDFRWFLLTATVASIVGSFLIPTFQRYFSRAVDHFQANRSIPRLLLHAFSRTGVNYLRIGARLPSRHNVTQLAASTGVSWTVIVLNVVAMAIWTVGVFASLYAGYLKPDLRVTCANLSSVINGFATVVLAIVIDPQVSVMTDDVIEGRISENSFRRAITTLAGARVLGTLCAQAALVPAAFIIVRVAELI
;
A
#
# COMPACT_ATOMS: atom_id res chain seq x y z
N MET A 1 -12.57 -17.39 14.05
CA MET A 1 -12.51 -16.66 12.77
C MET A 1 -13.20 -17.51 11.72
N ASP A 2 -14.19 -16.96 11.03
CA ASP A 2 -14.92 -17.60 9.96
C ASP A 2 -14.18 -17.48 8.61
N SER A 3 -14.54 -18.32 7.63
CA SER A 3 -13.85 -18.39 6.33
C SER A 3 -13.89 -17.07 5.55
N GLN A 4 -14.98 -16.32 5.66
CA GLN A 4 -15.13 -15.01 5.00
C GLN A 4 -14.14 -13.97 5.54
N LEU A 5 -13.92 -13.94 6.87
CA LEU A 5 -12.95 -13.03 7.48
C LEU A 5 -11.52 -13.34 7.01
N TRP A 6 -11.15 -14.62 6.92
CA TRP A 6 -9.86 -15.02 6.37
C TRP A 6 -9.65 -14.57 4.92
N VAL A 7 -10.67 -14.69 4.08
CA VAL A 7 -10.62 -14.21 2.68
C VAL A 7 -10.41 -12.71 2.63
N ILE A 8 -11.15 -11.92 3.43
CA ILE A 8 -10.99 -10.46 3.47
C ILE A 8 -9.58 -10.09 3.94
N CYS A 9 -9.07 -10.72 5.01
CA CYS A 9 -7.71 -10.52 5.48
C CYS A 9 -6.67 -10.87 4.40
N ALA A 10 -6.82 -12.00 3.71
CA ALA A 10 -5.90 -12.39 2.64
C ALA A 10 -5.88 -11.36 1.49
N LEU A 11 -7.05 -10.87 1.07
CA LEU A 11 -7.15 -9.79 0.07
C LEU A 11 -6.50 -8.50 0.58
N THR A 12 -6.79 -8.07 1.81
CA THR A 12 -6.15 -6.89 2.44
C THR A 12 -4.64 -7.03 2.43
N PHE A 13 -4.15 -8.23 2.75
CA PHE A 13 -2.73 -8.53 2.82
C PHE A 13 -2.05 -8.38 1.46
N VAL A 14 -2.61 -9.00 0.41
CA VAL A 14 -2.09 -8.89 -0.96
C VAL A 14 -2.08 -7.44 -1.43
N ILE A 15 -3.17 -6.69 -1.20
CA ILE A 15 -3.29 -5.28 -1.58
C ILE A 15 -2.17 -4.45 -0.94
N HIS A 16 -1.98 -4.58 0.39
CA HIS A 16 -1.03 -3.76 1.12
C HIS A 16 0.43 -4.18 0.88
N VAL A 17 0.71 -5.46 0.65
CA VAL A 17 2.04 -5.91 0.22
C VAL A 17 2.39 -5.31 -1.13
N ILE A 18 1.54 -5.46 -2.15
CA ILE A 18 1.81 -4.94 -3.50
C ILE A 18 1.99 -3.42 -3.47
N ALA A 19 1.12 -2.71 -2.77
CA ALA A 19 1.22 -1.26 -2.64
C ALA A 19 2.52 -0.82 -1.94
N THR A 20 3.01 -1.58 -0.96
CA THR A 20 4.30 -1.29 -0.30
C THR A 20 5.49 -1.62 -1.21
N LEU A 21 5.40 -2.65 -2.06
CA LEU A 21 6.44 -3.01 -3.01
C LEU A 21 6.64 -1.95 -4.13
N ALA A 22 5.71 -1.01 -4.30
CA ALA A 22 5.89 0.15 -5.18
C ALA A 22 7.17 0.95 -4.85
N TYR A 23 7.55 1.04 -3.58
CA TYR A 23 8.78 1.69 -3.15
C TYR A 23 10.04 0.97 -3.69
N ALA A 24 10.02 -0.36 -3.71
CA ALA A 24 11.11 -1.16 -4.27
C ALA A 24 11.26 -0.95 -5.79
N VAL A 25 10.16 -0.70 -6.49
CA VAL A 25 10.15 -0.38 -7.92
C VAL A 25 10.81 0.97 -8.19
N ARG A 26 10.55 1.99 -7.37
CA ARG A 26 11.21 3.31 -7.49
C ARG A 26 12.73 3.17 -7.39
N ILE A 27 13.22 2.38 -6.42
CA ILE A 27 14.66 2.12 -6.26
C ILE A 27 15.22 1.34 -7.45
N ALA A 28 14.50 0.30 -7.91
CA ALA A 28 14.91 -0.49 -9.07
C ALA A 28 14.95 0.34 -10.37
N GLY A 29 14.02 1.29 -10.54
CA GLY A 29 13.94 2.18 -11.70
C GLY A 29 15.11 3.15 -11.79
N VAL A 30 15.51 3.73 -10.65
CA VAL A 30 16.73 4.56 -10.56
C VAL A 30 17.97 3.74 -10.90
N ARG A 31 18.14 2.58 -10.25
CA ARG A 31 19.32 1.71 -10.42
C ARG A 31 19.50 1.22 -11.85
N THR A 32 18.39 0.92 -12.54
CA THR A 32 18.42 0.47 -13.94
C THR A 32 18.41 1.63 -14.94
N ARG A 33 18.22 2.87 -14.47
CA ARG A 33 17.94 4.07 -15.28
C ARG A 33 16.78 3.90 -16.26
N ARG A 34 15.80 3.05 -15.90
CA ARG A 34 14.63 2.67 -16.73
C ARG A 34 13.34 2.92 -15.97
N ILE A 35 13.11 4.19 -15.63
CA ILE A 35 11.99 4.62 -14.79
C ILE A 35 10.64 4.27 -15.44
N ALA A 36 10.43 4.68 -16.70
CA ALA A 36 9.19 4.42 -17.42
C ALA A 36 8.87 2.93 -17.53
N LEU A 37 9.85 2.11 -17.92
CA LEU A 37 9.67 0.66 -17.99
C LEU A 37 9.35 0.05 -16.62
N SER A 38 10.00 0.53 -15.57
CA SER A 38 9.74 0.06 -14.20
C SER A 38 8.30 0.35 -13.78
N PHE A 39 7.76 1.54 -14.09
CA PHE A 39 6.35 1.83 -13.82
C PHE A 39 5.40 1.01 -14.67
N SER A 40 5.69 0.79 -15.94
CA SER A 40 4.85 -0.07 -16.79
C SER A 40 4.78 -1.51 -16.27
N LEU A 41 5.92 -2.10 -15.91
CA LEU A 41 5.96 -3.46 -15.35
C LEU A 41 5.27 -3.53 -13.98
N PHE A 42 5.45 -2.51 -13.13
CA PHE A 42 4.73 -2.46 -11.87
C PHE A 42 3.23 -2.26 -12.06
N GLY A 43 2.80 -1.52 -13.10
CA GLY A 43 1.40 -1.34 -13.45
C GLY A 43 0.67 -2.67 -13.64
N ILE A 44 1.34 -3.66 -14.23
CA ILE A 44 0.82 -5.03 -14.39
C ILE A 44 0.61 -5.69 -13.02
N ILE A 45 1.58 -5.57 -12.10
CA ILE A 45 1.47 -6.11 -10.74
C ILE A 45 0.39 -5.38 -9.95
N ALA A 46 0.28 -4.05 -10.10
CA ALA A 46 -0.71 -3.22 -9.44
C ALA A 46 -2.15 -3.50 -9.91
N LEU A 47 -2.35 -4.04 -11.13
CA LEU A 47 -3.67 -4.52 -11.56
C LEU A 47 -4.18 -5.63 -10.65
N VAL A 48 -3.32 -6.57 -10.23
CA VAL A 48 -3.70 -7.66 -9.29
C VAL A 48 -4.22 -7.08 -7.98
N SER A 49 -3.53 -6.06 -7.44
CA SER A 49 -3.98 -5.37 -6.23
C SER A 49 -5.32 -4.65 -6.42
N ARG A 50 -5.53 -4.00 -7.58
CA ARG A 50 -6.80 -3.32 -7.89
C ARG A 50 -7.94 -4.31 -8.01
N THR A 51 -7.73 -5.43 -8.72
CA THR A 51 -8.71 -6.51 -8.83
C THR A 51 -9.04 -7.11 -7.45
N ALA A 52 -8.03 -7.37 -6.62
CA ALA A 52 -8.24 -7.86 -5.25
C ALA A 52 -9.09 -6.89 -4.42
N ASN A 53 -8.86 -5.57 -4.56
CA ASN A 53 -9.65 -4.54 -3.89
C ASN A 53 -11.12 -4.53 -4.38
N SER A 54 -11.35 -4.66 -5.70
CA SER A 54 -12.70 -4.79 -6.25
C SER A 54 -13.46 -6.01 -5.72
N PHE A 55 -12.78 -7.14 -5.50
CA PHE A 55 -13.41 -8.33 -4.88
C PHE A 55 -13.65 -8.15 -3.38
N GLN A 56 -12.74 -7.47 -2.68
CA GLN A 56 -12.83 -7.27 -1.25
C GLN A 56 -14.08 -6.48 -0.83
N GLY A 57 -14.48 -5.46 -1.58
CA GLY A 57 -15.64 -4.62 -1.29
C GLY A 57 -16.93 -5.43 -1.03
N PRO A 58 -17.40 -6.24 -2.00
CA PRO A 58 -18.56 -7.11 -1.83
C PRO A 58 -18.47 -8.07 -0.63
N PHE A 59 -17.29 -8.65 -0.35
CA PHE A 59 -17.12 -9.53 0.82
C PHE A 59 -17.31 -8.79 2.14
N ILE A 60 -16.79 -7.56 2.26
CA ILE A 60 -16.98 -6.77 3.49
C ILE A 60 -18.43 -6.31 3.58
N ALA A 61 -19.02 -5.81 2.48
CA ALA A 61 -20.42 -5.37 2.46
C ALA A 61 -21.37 -6.49 2.92
N LYS A 62 -21.26 -7.69 2.34
CA LYS A 62 -22.05 -8.86 2.76
C LYS A 62 -21.87 -9.18 4.25
N ARG A 63 -20.66 -9.04 4.79
CA ARG A 63 -20.41 -9.25 6.22
C ARG A 63 -21.18 -8.25 7.09
N VAL A 64 -21.12 -6.97 6.72
CA VAL A 64 -21.85 -5.90 7.40
C VAL A 64 -23.36 -6.17 7.35
N GLU A 65 -23.90 -6.56 6.19
CA GLU A 65 -25.33 -6.86 6.03
C GLU A 65 -25.81 -8.02 6.91
N LEU A 66 -25.03 -9.11 6.98
CA LEU A 66 -25.35 -10.25 7.83
C LEU A 66 -25.33 -9.89 9.32
N ASP A 67 -24.41 -9.02 9.73
CA ASP A 67 -24.29 -8.57 11.11
C ASP A 67 -25.47 -7.67 11.52
N ILE A 68 -25.85 -6.72 10.64
CA ILE A 68 -27.06 -5.89 10.81
C ILE A 68 -28.30 -6.79 10.92
N ALA A 69 -28.46 -7.77 10.02
CA ALA A 69 -29.62 -8.66 10.02
C ALA A 69 -29.71 -9.50 11.31
N ARG A 70 -28.57 -9.90 11.89
CA ARG A 70 -28.52 -10.73 13.11
C ARG A 70 -28.52 -9.93 14.42
N HIS A 71 -28.45 -8.59 14.36
CA HIS A 71 -28.38 -7.69 15.52
C HIS A 71 -27.19 -8.00 16.46
N ILE A 72 -26.08 -8.51 15.91
CA ILE A 72 -24.89 -8.86 16.68
C ILE A 72 -24.03 -7.60 16.85
N GLY A 73 -24.42 -6.74 17.80
CA GLY A 73 -23.87 -5.38 17.96
C GLY A 73 -22.37 -5.25 18.29
N SER A 74 -21.67 -6.35 18.64
CA SER A 74 -20.34 -6.27 19.28
C SER A 74 -19.17 -6.86 18.49
N GLY A 75 -19.43 -7.66 17.44
CA GLY A 75 -18.36 -8.37 16.71
C GLY A 75 -17.71 -7.54 15.60
N LEU A 76 -18.47 -6.69 14.93
CA LEU A 76 -18.05 -6.07 13.68
C LEU A 76 -16.88 -5.08 13.83
N LEU A 77 -16.84 -4.28 14.90
CA LEU A 77 -15.71 -3.38 15.15
C LEU A 77 -14.39 -4.15 15.32
N SER A 78 -14.44 -5.31 15.97
CA SER A 78 -13.28 -6.20 16.13
C SER A 78 -12.79 -6.69 14.77
N ASP A 79 -13.71 -7.12 13.90
CA ASP A 79 -13.37 -7.57 12.54
C ASP A 79 -12.70 -6.49 11.70
N PHE A 80 -13.20 -5.25 11.76
CA PHE A 80 -12.59 -4.12 11.06
C PHE A 80 -11.19 -3.78 11.59
N ARG A 81 -10.98 -3.89 12.91
CA ARG A 81 -9.64 -3.76 13.51
C ARG A 81 -8.71 -4.88 13.06
N TRP A 82 -9.20 -6.10 12.90
CA TRP A 82 -8.44 -7.22 12.31
C TRP A 82 -8.05 -6.96 10.85
N PHE A 83 -8.95 -6.36 10.05
CA PHE A 83 -8.63 -5.96 8.68
C PHE A 83 -7.53 -4.91 8.64
N LEU A 84 -7.64 -3.86 9.45
CA LEU A 84 -6.60 -2.83 9.57
C LEU A 84 -5.28 -3.38 10.14
N LEU A 85 -5.34 -4.39 11.02
CA LEU A 85 -4.15 -5.02 11.58
C LEU A 85 -3.45 -5.82 10.49
N THR A 86 -4.23 -6.50 9.66
CA THR A 86 -3.72 -7.21 8.48
C THR A 86 -3.07 -6.24 7.51
N ALA A 87 -3.63 -5.06 7.28
CA ALA A 87 -3.03 -3.99 6.47
C ALA A 87 -1.66 -3.53 7.03
N THR A 88 -1.56 -3.42 8.35
CA THR A 88 -0.31 -3.06 9.05
C THR A 88 0.72 -4.18 8.90
N VAL A 89 0.37 -5.42 9.22
CA VAL A 89 1.25 -6.58 9.10
C VAL A 89 1.73 -6.74 7.66
N ALA A 90 0.84 -6.58 6.68
CA ALA A 90 1.18 -6.63 5.26
C ALA A 90 2.14 -5.51 4.86
N SER A 91 1.98 -4.30 5.37
CA SER A 91 2.89 -3.17 5.10
C SER A 91 4.27 -3.40 5.74
N ILE A 92 4.32 -4.00 6.93
CA ILE A 92 5.56 -4.41 7.59
C ILE A 92 6.26 -5.49 6.75
N VAL A 93 5.55 -6.56 6.39
CA VAL A 93 6.08 -7.64 5.54
C VAL A 93 6.56 -7.09 4.20
N GLY A 94 5.75 -6.25 3.54
CA GLY A 94 6.12 -5.57 2.30
C GLY A 94 7.40 -4.76 2.45
N SER A 95 7.55 -4.01 3.54
CA SER A 95 8.75 -3.21 3.84
C SER A 95 9.98 -4.10 4.02
N PHE A 96 9.85 -5.24 4.71
CA PHE A 96 10.93 -6.24 4.81
C PHE A 96 11.27 -6.90 3.48
N LEU A 97 10.31 -7.02 2.57
CA LEU A 97 10.50 -7.59 1.23
C LEU A 97 11.13 -6.60 0.23
N ILE A 98 11.14 -5.28 0.51
CA ILE A 98 11.69 -4.25 -0.39
C ILE A 98 13.10 -4.60 -0.90
N PRO A 99 14.10 -4.97 -0.06
CA PRO A 99 15.46 -5.22 -0.53
C PRO A 99 15.58 -6.42 -1.47
N THR A 100 14.74 -7.43 -1.26
CA THR A 100 14.67 -8.64 -2.08
C THR A 100 13.96 -8.34 -3.39
N PHE A 101 12.80 -7.70 -3.31
CA PHE A 101 11.97 -7.37 -4.46
C PHE A 101 12.67 -6.40 -5.41
N GLN A 102 13.34 -5.34 -4.91
CA GLN A 102 14.05 -4.39 -5.79
C GLN A 102 15.11 -5.08 -6.65
N ARG A 103 15.82 -6.09 -6.11
CA ARG A 103 16.90 -6.80 -6.84
C ARG A 103 16.33 -7.69 -7.92
N TYR A 104 15.26 -8.40 -7.58
CA TYR A 104 14.53 -9.23 -8.52
C TYR A 104 13.92 -8.37 -9.63
N PHE A 105 13.27 -7.28 -9.26
CA PHE A 105 12.62 -6.37 -10.18
C PHE A 105 13.62 -5.66 -11.11
N SER A 106 14.78 -5.21 -10.62
CA SER A 106 15.84 -4.68 -11.49
C SER A 106 16.25 -5.68 -12.58
N ARG A 107 16.44 -6.96 -12.23
CA ARG A 107 16.76 -8.00 -13.22
C ARG A 107 15.62 -8.26 -14.18
N ALA A 108 14.37 -8.21 -13.71
CA ALA A 108 13.20 -8.35 -14.57
C ALA A 108 13.14 -7.20 -15.59
N VAL A 109 13.44 -5.98 -15.16
CA VAL A 109 13.55 -4.79 -16.03
C VAL A 109 14.67 -4.97 -17.06
N ASP A 110 15.87 -5.40 -16.65
CA ASP A 110 17.00 -5.61 -17.57
C ASP A 110 16.71 -6.75 -18.58
N HIS A 111 16.14 -7.86 -18.13
CA HIS A 111 15.76 -8.98 -18.98
C HIS A 111 14.65 -8.58 -19.97
N PHE A 112 13.67 -7.81 -19.52
CA PHE A 112 12.61 -7.32 -20.39
C PHE A 112 13.17 -6.38 -21.46
N GLN A 113 14.12 -5.51 -21.11
CA GLN A 113 14.74 -4.62 -22.06
C GLN A 113 15.51 -5.38 -23.15
N ALA A 114 16.21 -6.46 -22.80
CA ALA A 114 16.92 -7.29 -23.76
C ALA A 114 15.98 -8.09 -24.69
N ASN A 115 14.91 -8.66 -24.14
CA ASN A 115 14.06 -9.61 -24.88
C ASN A 115 12.74 -9.03 -25.41
N ARG A 116 12.36 -7.82 -24.97
CA ARG A 116 11.12 -7.08 -25.31
C ARG A 116 9.83 -7.90 -25.26
N SER A 117 9.77 -8.95 -24.42
CA SER A 117 8.69 -9.94 -24.38
C SER A 117 8.12 -10.11 -22.97
N ILE A 118 6.87 -9.69 -22.77
CA ILE A 118 6.14 -9.84 -21.49
C ILE A 118 5.85 -11.32 -21.17
N PRO A 119 5.39 -12.16 -22.12
CA PRO A 119 5.08 -13.56 -21.82
C PRO A 119 6.30 -14.37 -21.38
N ARG A 120 7.46 -14.13 -22.01
CA ARG A 120 8.72 -14.80 -21.62
C ARG A 120 9.18 -14.36 -20.23
N LEU A 121 8.99 -13.09 -19.86
CA LEU A 121 9.30 -12.59 -18.52
C LEU A 121 8.46 -13.29 -17.44
N LEU A 122 7.16 -13.45 -17.67
CA LEU A 122 6.26 -14.16 -16.76
C LEU A 122 6.65 -15.65 -16.65
N LEU A 123 6.89 -16.33 -17.77
CA LEU A 123 7.35 -17.73 -17.76
C LEU A 123 8.67 -17.91 -17.01
N HIS A 124 9.61 -16.97 -17.12
CA HIS A 124 10.87 -17.00 -16.39
C HIS A 124 10.69 -16.74 -14.89
N ALA A 125 9.76 -15.86 -14.52
CA ALA A 125 9.42 -15.56 -13.13
C ALA A 125 8.88 -16.80 -12.38
N PHE A 126 8.08 -17.63 -13.06
CA PHE A 126 7.53 -18.88 -12.52
C PHE A 126 8.42 -20.12 -12.73
N SER A 127 9.59 -19.98 -13.36
CA SER A 127 10.51 -21.10 -13.57
C SER A 127 11.19 -21.56 -12.28
N ARG A 128 11.59 -22.85 -12.20
CA ARG A 128 12.38 -23.39 -11.06
C ARG A 128 13.65 -22.57 -10.78
N THR A 129 14.27 -22.01 -11.81
CA THR A 129 15.41 -21.10 -11.68
C THR A 129 15.00 -19.80 -11.00
N GLY A 130 13.93 -19.15 -11.45
CA GLY A 130 13.38 -17.93 -10.82
C GLY A 130 13.07 -18.13 -9.33
N VAL A 131 12.46 -19.26 -8.97
CA VAL A 131 12.10 -19.60 -7.58
C VAL A 131 13.32 -19.95 -6.71
N ASN A 132 14.28 -20.72 -7.24
CA ASN A 132 15.48 -21.07 -6.47
C ASN A 132 16.37 -19.83 -6.22
N TYR A 133 16.36 -18.85 -7.14
CA TYR A 133 17.02 -17.56 -6.96
C TYR A 133 16.30 -16.64 -5.95
N LEU A 134 14.97 -16.69 -5.83
CA LEU A 134 14.23 -16.00 -4.78
C LEU A 134 14.67 -16.44 -3.38
N ARG A 135 14.98 -17.73 -3.23
CA ARG A 135 15.44 -18.33 -1.97
C ARG A 135 16.87 -17.89 -1.59
N ILE A 136 17.75 -17.71 -2.57
CA ILE A 136 19.17 -17.32 -2.34
C ILE A 136 19.33 -15.78 -2.20
N GLY A 137 18.43 -15.01 -2.80
CA GLY A 137 18.49 -13.54 -2.80
C GLY A 137 17.84 -12.84 -1.59
N ALA A 138 17.10 -13.58 -0.76
CA ALA A 138 16.40 -13.06 0.41
C ALA A 138 17.40 -12.45 1.40
N ARG A 139 17.35 -11.12 1.59
CA ARG A 139 18.14 -10.44 2.61
C ARG A 139 17.24 -9.55 3.44
N LEU A 140 17.38 -9.69 4.75
CA LEU A 140 16.82 -8.77 5.72
C LEU A 140 17.43 -7.37 5.55
N PRO A 141 16.68 -6.30 5.83
CA PRO A 141 17.16 -4.92 5.75
C PRO A 141 18.44 -4.75 6.58
N SER A 142 19.46 -4.10 6.01
CA SER A 142 20.72 -3.92 6.73
C SER A 142 20.53 -2.95 7.91
N ARG A 143 21.02 -3.34 9.09
CA ARG A 143 20.87 -2.55 10.33
C ARG A 143 21.45 -1.13 10.23
N HIS A 144 22.45 -0.93 9.39
CA HIS A 144 23.06 0.39 9.14
C HIS A 144 22.09 1.39 8.48
N ASN A 145 21.20 0.90 7.61
CA ASN A 145 20.18 1.75 6.98
C ASN A 145 19.03 2.12 7.93
N VAL A 146 18.78 1.29 8.94
CA VAL A 146 17.71 1.51 9.95
C VAL A 146 18.19 2.45 11.06
N THR A 147 19.45 2.33 11.48
CA THR A 147 20.03 3.11 12.59
C THR A 147 20.39 4.56 12.21
N GLN A 148 20.56 4.86 10.93
CA GLN A 148 20.82 6.23 10.45
C GLN A 148 19.56 6.96 9.94
N LEU A 149 18.34 6.49 10.20
CA LEU A 149 17.12 7.23 9.80
C LEU A 149 17.06 8.66 10.37
N ALA A 150 17.74 8.92 11.48
CA ALA A 150 17.78 10.23 12.12
C ALA A 150 18.75 11.23 11.46
N ALA A 151 19.72 10.77 10.67
CA ALA A 151 20.78 11.63 10.12
C ALA A 151 20.58 11.87 8.62
N SER A 152 19.84 12.92 8.24
CA SER A 152 19.68 13.40 6.85
C SER A 152 19.13 12.37 5.83
N THR A 153 17.85 12.04 5.95
CA THR A 153 17.11 11.16 5.02
C THR A 153 16.80 11.80 3.66
N GLY A 154 17.19 13.06 3.44
CA GLY A 154 16.95 13.79 2.19
C GLY A 154 15.49 14.17 1.95
N VAL A 155 14.59 13.84 2.87
CA VAL A 155 13.14 14.15 2.81
C VAL A 155 12.81 15.06 3.98
N SER A 156 12.06 16.14 3.72
CA SER A 156 11.62 17.05 4.78
C SER A 156 10.63 16.36 5.73
N TRP A 157 10.66 16.75 7.00
CA TRP A 157 9.74 16.21 8.01
C TRP A 157 8.27 16.40 7.61
N THR A 158 7.96 17.54 6.98
CA THR A 158 6.63 17.84 6.45
C THR A 158 6.15 16.78 5.45
N VAL A 159 7.00 16.35 4.52
CA VAL A 159 6.65 15.30 3.53
C VAL A 159 6.44 13.96 4.23
N ILE A 160 7.23 13.63 5.24
CA ILE A 160 7.07 12.39 6.02
C ILE A 160 5.71 12.39 6.73
N VAL A 161 5.36 13.47 7.45
CA VAL A 161 4.10 13.60 8.17
C VAL A 161 2.91 13.57 7.20
N LEU A 162 2.98 14.29 6.09
CA LEU A 162 1.93 14.28 5.06
C LEU A 162 1.75 12.88 4.47
N ASN A 163 2.83 12.13 4.27
CA ASN A 163 2.74 10.74 3.83
C ASN A 163 2.06 9.84 4.89
N VAL A 164 2.40 9.98 6.17
CA VAL A 164 1.72 9.24 7.26
C VAL A 164 0.22 9.51 7.24
N VAL A 165 -0.18 10.79 7.16
CA VAL A 165 -1.60 11.20 7.14
C VAL A 165 -2.31 10.67 5.90
N ALA A 166 -1.72 10.85 4.71
CA ALA A 166 -2.30 10.39 3.46
C ALA A 166 -2.49 8.86 3.45
N MET A 167 -1.51 8.11 3.97
CA MET A 167 -1.60 6.66 4.10
C MET A 167 -2.63 6.22 5.14
N ALA A 168 -2.78 6.96 6.24
CA ALA A 168 -3.83 6.70 7.23
C ALA A 168 -5.23 6.87 6.63
N ILE A 169 -5.47 7.97 5.90
CA ILE A 169 -6.75 8.24 5.22
C ILE A 169 -7.02 7.17 4.16
N TRP A 170 -6.03 6.85 3.33
CA TRP A 170 -6.15 5.82 2.28
C TRP A 170 -6.47 4.44 2.86
N THR A 171 -5.81 4.04 3.95
CA THR A 171 -6.02 2.74 4.56
C THR A 171 -7.35 2.67 5.32
N VAL A 172 -7.75 3.73 6.02
CA VAL A 172 -8.98 3.72 6.83
C VAL A 172 -10.25 3.95 6.00
N GLY A 173 -10.16 4.65 4.87
CA GLY A 173 -11.31 5.21 4.14
C GLY A 173 -12.43 4.21 3.86
N VAL A 174 -12.11 3.07 3.23
CA VAL A 174 -13.10 2.03 2.91
C VAL A 174 -13.71 1.42 4.17
N PHE A 175 -12.87 1.13 5.15
CA PHE A 175 -13.29 0.50 6.41
C PHE A 175 -14.16 1.43 7.25
N ALA A 176 -13.78 2.71 7.39
CA ALA A 176 -14.58 3.71 8.09
C ALA A 176 -15.93 3.96 7.39
N SER A 177 -15.97 3.96 6.07
CA SER A 177 -17.20 4.18 5.29
C SER A 177 -18.22 3.05 5.48
N LEU A 178 -17.75 1.80 5.45
CA LEU A 178 -18.60 0.64 5.68
C LEU A 178 -19.02 0.53 7.15
N TYR A 179 -18.14 0.88 8.10
CA TYR A 179 -18.50 0.94 9.51
C TYR A 179 -19.47 2.08 9.82
N ALA A 180 -19.37 3.24 9.15
CA ALA A 180 -20.36 4.31 9.24
C ALA A 180 -21.75 3.86 8.76
N GLY A 181 -21.82 3.10 7.66
CA GLY A 181 -23.07 2.50 7.18
C GLY A 181 -23.66 1.44 8.13
N TYR A 182 -22.83 0.84 8.98
CA TYR A 182 -23.29 -0.01 10.09
C TYR A 182 -23.83 0.81 11.26
N LEU A 183 -23.13 1.89 11.65
CA LEU A 183 -23.56 2.77 12.74
C LEU A 183 -24.88 3.47 12.44
N LYS A 184 -25.14 3.81 11.17
CA LYS A 184 -26.40 4.41 10.72
C LYS A 184 -26.97 3.67 9.49
N PRO A 185 -27.71 2.56 9.69
CA PRO A 185 -28.22 1.72 8.60
C PRO A 185 -29.10 2.46 7.59
N ASP A 186 -29.85 3.48 8.02
CA ASP A 186 -30.71 4.30 7.14
C ASP A 186 -29.92 5.05 6.06
N LEU A 187 -28.65 5.39 6.34
CA LEU A 187 -27.76 6.11 5.42
C LEU A 187 -26.68 5.21 4.81
N ARG A 188 -26.86 3.88 4.87
CA ARG A 188 -25.82 2.90 4.51
C ARG A 188 -25.25 3.07 3.11
N VAL A 189 -26.11 3.31 2.12
CA VAL A 189 -25.69 3.50 0.72
C VAL A 189 -24.88 4.79 0.58
N THR A 190 -25.32 5.88 1.20
CA THR A 190 -24.62 7.16 1.24
C THR A 190 -23.24 7.01 1.88
N CYS A 191 -23.16 6.40 3.06
CA CYS A 191 -21.90 6.11 3.75
C CYS A 191 -20.96 5.26 2.89
N ALA A 192 -21.46 4.22 2.24
CA ALA A 192 -20.65 3.37 1.36
C ALA A 192 -20.09 4.14 0.15
N ASN A 193 -20.87 5.04 -0.45
CA ASN A 193 -20.43 5.85 -1.59
C ASN A 193 -19.37 6.90 -1.20
N LEU A 194 -19.41 7.43 0.03
CA LEU A 194 -18.39 8.36 0.54
C LEU A 194 -16.97 7.75 0.58
N SER A 195 -16.86 6.42 0.61
CA SER A 195 -15.58 5.70 0.47
C SER A 195 -14.79 6.11 -0.77
N SER A 196 -15.49 6.26 -1.90
CA SER A 196 -14.88 6.66 -3.17
C SER A 196 -14.32 8.09 -3.12
N VAL A 197 -15.04 8.99 -2.46
CA VAL A 197 -14.63 10.39 -2.25
C VAL A 197 -13.40 10.46 -1.36
N ILE A 198 -13.39 9.73 -0.24
CA ILE A 198 -12.27 9.70 0.71
C ILE A 198 -11.01 9.11 0.04
N ASN A 199 -11.15 8.01 -0.70
CA ASN A 199 -10.04 7.42 -1.45
C ASN A 199 -9.55 8.35 -2.57
N GLY A 200 -10.46 9.02 -3.27
CA GLY A 200 -10.12 10.03 -4.28
C GLY A 200 -9.29 11.15 -3.67
N PHE A 201 -9.74 11.70 -2.54
CA PHE A 201 -9.01 12.73 -1.80
C PHE A 201 -7.61 12.25 -1.38
N ALA A 202 -7.50 11.07 -0.77
CA ALA A 202 -6.21 10.51 -0.38
C ALA A 202 -5.27 10.34 -1.58
N THR A 203 -5.81 9.88 -2.72
CA THR A 203 -5.05 9.72 -3.97
C THR A 203 -4.54 11.06 -4.49
N VAL A 204 -5.37 12.11 -4.45
CA VAL A 204 -4.99 13.47 -4.84
C VAL A 204 -3.87 14.00 -3.94
N VAL A 205 -3.97 13.83 -2.62
CA VAL A 205 -2.91 14.24 -1.69
C VAL A 205 -1.59 13.53 -2.00
N LEU A 206 -1.62 12.22 -2.23
CA LEU A 206 -0.43 11.46 -2.60
C LEU A 206 0.17 11.96 -3.92
N ALA A 207 -0.65 12.19 -4.94
CA ALA A 207 -0.22 12.60 -6.27
C ALA A 207 0.30 14.05 -6.32
N ILE A 208 -0.22 14.96 -5.49
CA ILE A 208 0.19 16.37 -5.47
C ILE A 208 1.38 16.59 -4.54
N VAL A 209 1.44 15.88 -3.42
CA VAL A 209 2.43 16.16 -2.37
C VAL A 209 3.60 15.19 -2.42
N ILE A 210 3.33 13.89 -2.54
CA ILE A 210 4.36 12.86 -2.35
C ILE A 210 5.04 12.50 -3.67
N ASP A 211 4.25 12.28 -4.73
CA ASP A 211 4.78 11.85 -6.03
C ASP A 211 5.77 12.85 -6.66
N PRO A 212 5.55 14.18 -6.61
CA PRO A 212 6.51 15.14 -7.16
C PRO A 212 7.82 15.14 -6.38
N GLN A 213 7.77 15.02 -5.05
CA GLN A 213 8.97 14.96 -4.20
C GLN A 213 9.83 13.73 -4.55
N VAL A 214 9.19 12.55 -4.67
CA VAL A 214 9.90 11.33 -5.07
C VAL A 214 10.43 11.43 -6.51
N SER A 215 9.72 12.11 -7.41
CA SER A 215 10.13 12.28 -8.81
C SER A 215 11.33 13.23 -8.94
N VAL A 216 11.32 14.38 -8.26
CA VAL A 216 12.48 15.29 -8.21
C VAL A 216 13.70 14.58 -7.64
N MET A 217 13.54 13.84 -6.54
CA MET A 217 14.64 13.03 -5.99
C MET A 217 15.12 11.93 -6.95
N THR A 218 14.22 11.39 -7.78
CA THR A 218 14.59 10.41 -8.80
C THR A 218 15.49 11.06 -9.85
N ASP A 219 15.10 12.22 -10.36
CA ASP A 219 15.88 12.98 -11.34
C ASP A 219 17.22 13.44 -10.78
N ASP A 220 17.26 13.90 -9.53
CA ASP A 220 18.50 14.27 -8.83
C ASP A 220 19.51 13.10 -8.75
N VAL A 221 19.05 11.85 -8.62
CA VAL A 221 19.97 10.69 -8.67
C VAL A 221 20.48 10.45 -10.08
N ILE A 222 19.58 10.54 -11.08
CA ILE A 222 19.94 10.30 -12.48
C ILE A 222 20.97 11.33 -12.96
N GLU A 223 20.79 12.59 -12.56
CA GLU A 223 21.70 13.71 -12.84
C GLU A 223 22.95 13.71 -11.95
N GLY A 224 23.06 12.79 -10.98
CA GLY A 224 24.22 12.65 -10.11
C GLY A 224 24.33 13.69 -9.00
N ARG A 225 23.29 14.51 -8.77
CA ARG A 225 23.23 15.47 -7.65
C ARG A 225 23.14 14.78 -6.30
N ILE A 226 22.45 13.65 -6.22
CA ILE A 226 22.36 12.83 -5.00
C ILE A 226 22.76 11.38 -5.28
N SER A 227 23.29 10.70 -4.26
CA SER A 227 23.68 9.29 -4.39
C SER A 227 22.47 8.35 -4.36
N GLU A 228 22.56 7.21 -5.05
CA GLU A 228 21.57 6.12 -4.97
C GLU A 228 21.32 5.66 -3.52
N ASN A 229 22.36 5.68 -2.67
CA ASN A 229 22.23 5.32 -1.25
C ASN A 229 21.36 6.32 -0.49
N SER A 230 21.51 7.63 -0.75
CA SER A 230 20.67 8.67 -0.16
C SER A 230 19.20 8.50 -0.59
N PHE A 231 18.97 8.29 -1.89
CA PHE A 231 17.63 8.01 -2.42
C PHE A 231 17.02 6.74 -1.81
N ARG A 232 17.79 5.66 -1.68
CA ARG A 232 17.30 4.42 -1.04
C ARG A 232 16.87 4.67 0.40
N ARG A 233 17.58 5.52 1.15
CA ARG A 233 17.22 5.89 2.53
C ARG A 233 15.93 6.72 2.57
N ALA A 234 15.78 7.68 1.66
CA ALA A 234 14.55 8.45 1.51
C ALA A 234 13.33 7.55 1.25
N ILE A 235 13.43 6.67 0.26
CA ILE A 235 12.36 5.72 -0.08
C ILE A 235 12.07 4.75 1.07
N THR A 236 13.09 4.27 1.79
CA THR A 236 12.90 3.42 2.97
C THR A 236 12.18 4.18 4.10
N THR A 237 12.45 5.48 4.25
CA THR A 237 11.77 6.34 5.22
C THR A 237 10.30 6.53 4.87
N LEU A 238 9.98 6.73 3.59
CA LEU A 238 8.60 6.81 3.11
C LEU A 238 7.85 5.47 3.27
N ALA A 239 8.53 4.34 3.11
CA ALA A 239 7.96 3.02 3.42
C ALA A 239 7.67 2.87 4.93
N GLY A 240 8.56 3.36 5.80
CA GLY A 240 8.32 3.43 7.24
C GLY A 240 7.12 4.33 7.60
N ALA A 241 7.01 5.49 6.96
CA ALA A 241 5.86 6.39 7.10
C ALA A 241 4.55 5.73 6.66
N ARG A 242 4.56 4.87 5.63
CA ARG A 242 3.40 4.07 5.24
C ARG A 242 2.98 3.11 6.36
N VAL A 243 3.92 2.39 6.97
CA VAL A 243 3.63 1.49 8.10
C VAL A 243 3.02 2.28 9.27
N LEU A 244 3.60 3.43 9.62
CA LEU A 244 3.03 4.32 10.64
C LEU A 244 1.63 4.80 10.26
N GLY A 245 1.39 5.15 9.00
CA GLY A 245 0.06 5.53 8.51
C GLY A 245 -0.97 4.41 8.69
N THR A 246 -0.61 3.16 8.39
CA THR A 246 -1.49 2.01 8.62
C THR A 246 -1.77 1.75 10.10
N LEU A 247 -0.81 2.04 10.99
CA LEU A 247 -1.04 2.01 12.44
C LEU A 247 -1.98 3.14 12.87
N CYS A 248 -1.76 4.36 12.38
CA CYS A 248 -2.65 5.50 12.66
C CYS A 248 -4.09 5.24 12.18
N ALA A 249 -4.27 4.48 11.09
CA ALA A 249 -5.59 4.09 10.60
C ALA A 249 -6.40 3.30 11.64
N GLN A 250 -5.75 2.53 12.52
CA GLN A 250 -6.44 1.83 13.62
C GLN A 250 -7.13 2.80 14.58
N ALA A 251 -6.40 3.84 14.99
CA ALA A 251 -6.93 4.87 15.88
C ALA A 251 -7.97 5.74 15.15
N ALA A 252 -7.77 5.98 13.85
CA ALA A 252 -8.65 6.80 13.04
C ALA A 252 -9.99 6.13 12.68
N LEU A 253 -10.13 4.80 12.77
CA LEU A 253 -11.31 4.07 12.31
C LEU A 253 -12.63 4.61 12.87
N VAL A 254 -12.73 4.71 14.20
CA VAL A 254 -13.97 5.13 14.87
C VAL A 254 -14.24 6.62 14.67
N PRO A 255 -13.27 7.54 14.90
CA PRO A 255 -13.48 8.97 14.61
C PRO A 255 -13.87 9.23 13.14
N ALA A 256 -13.21 8.57 12.19
CA ALA A 256 -13.51 8.72 10.78
C ALA A 256 -14.92 8.25 10.45
N ALA A 257 -15.37 7.13 11.01
CA ALA A 257 -16.73 6.64 10.80
C ALA A 257 -17.79 7.64 11.31
N PHE A 258 -17.60 8.25 12.48
CA PHE A 258 -18.51 9.28 12.98
C PHE A 258 -18.54 10.53 12.09
N ILE A 259 -17.38 10.97 11.60
CA ILE A 259 -17.31 12.08 10.64
C ILE A 259 -18.11 11.74 9.36
N ILE A 260 -17.96 10.52 8.84
CA ILE A 260 -18.67 10.06 7.65
C ILE A 260 -20.18 10.03 7.89
N VAL A 261 -20.65 9.51 9.04
CA VAL A 261 -22.07 9.55 9.40
C VAL A 261 -22.57 10.99 9.42
N ARG A 262 -21.81 11.91 10.04
CA ARG A 262 -22.23 13.31 10.13
C ARG A 262 -22.29 13.98 8.77
N VAL A 263 -21.34 13.71 7.88
CA VAL A 263 -21.37 14.19 6.50
C VAL A 263 -22.58 13.61 5.77
N ALA A 264 -22.85 12.31 5.92
CA ALA A 264 -24.00 11.66 5.29
C ALA A 264 -25.34 12.19 5.78
N GLU A 265 -25.44 12.72 7.00
CA GLU A 265 -26.65 13.39 7.52
C GLU A 265 -26.86 14.80 6.94
N LEU A 266 -25.80 15.43 6.44
CA LEU A 266 -25.84 16.81 5.94
C LEU A 266 -26.16 16.90 4.45
N ILE A 267 -25.97 15.80 3.70
CA ILE A 267 -26.22 15.69 2.26
C ILE A 267 -27.52 14.94 1.99
#